data_AF-A0A399EA45-F1
#
_entry.id   AF-A0A399EA45-F1
#
_cell.length_a   1.000
_cell.length_b   1.000
_cell.length_c   1.000
_cell.angle_alpha   90.00
_cell.angle_beta   90.00
_cell.angle_gamma   90.00
#
_symmetry.space_group_name_H-M   'P 1'
#
loop_
_entity.id
_entity.type
_entity.pdbx_description
1 polymer ?
#
loop_
_entity_poly.entity_id
_entity_poly.type
_entity_poly.pdbx_seq_one_letter_code
_entity_poly.pdbx_strand_id
1 'polypeptide(L)'
;MARRLQHFFAEAETALEFEPQHFQQMAGLVCYYDTGNWVYLRLSRDERLGKTLSVLACENGRYDEPLGQELPVEGWGRVYLKVRFERERFGFAYSANGKDWQPIPLRYPTYKLSDEYCRGLGFTGTFLGLCAQDLSGARLHADFDYFTYRPLE
;
A
#
# COMPACT_ATOMS: atom_id res chain seq x y z
N MET A 1 9.22 -5.09 -5.40
CA MET A 1 9.47 -4.47 -6.73
C MET A 1 8.83 -3.08 -6.72
N ALA A 2 9.42 -2.08 -7.37
CA ALA A 2 8.80 -0.76 -7.45
C ALA A 2 9.17 0.00 -8.74
N ARG A 3 8.38 1.02 -9.09
CA ARG A 3 8.67 1.98 -10.16
C ARG A 3 8.46 3.41 -9.69
N ARG A 4 9.05 4.38 -10.40
CA ARG A 4 8.92 5.81 -10.10
C ARG A 4 7.49 6.32 -10.35
N LEU A 5 7.02 7.22 -9.50
CA LEU A 5 5.93 8.14 -9.81
C LEU A 5 6.46 9.23 -10.75
N GLN A 6 5.91 9.34 -11.96
CA GLN A 6 6.39 10.26 -13.00
C GLN A 6 5.40 11.37 -13.37
N HIS A 7 4.19 11.35 -12.79
CA HIS A 7 3.12 12.30 -13.08
C HIS A 7 2.43 12.71 -11.79
N PHE A 8 2.01 13.97 -11.70
CA PHE A 8 1.27 14.47 -10.53
C PHE A 8 -0.14 13.88 -10.42
N PHE A 9 -0.73 13.52 -11.55
CA PHE A 9 -2.00 12.82 -11.65
C PHE A 9 -1.72 11.43 -12.20
N ALA A 10 -1.90 10.40 -11.38
CA ALA A 10 -1.56 9.03 -11.74
C ALA A 10 -2.35 8.03 -10.92
N GLU A 11 -2.51 6.83 -11.47
CA GLU A 11 -3.09 5.68 -10.79
C GLU A 11 -2.16 4.48 -10.94
N ALA A 12 -1.98 3.73 -9.85
CA ALA A 12 -1.36 2.42 -9.89
C ALA A 12 -2.29 1.37 -9.27
N GLU A 13 -2.31 0.18 -9.86
CA GLU A 13 -3.25 -0.88 -9.50
C GLU A 13 -2.59 -2.26 -9.67
N THR A 14 -2.96 -3.18 -8.78
CA THR A 14 -2.54 -4.59 -8.80
C THR A 14 -3.70 -5.48 -8.36
N ALA A 15 -3.61 -6.78 -8.65
CA ALA A 15 -4.39 -7.81 -7.97
C ALA A 15 -3.45 -8.71 -7.16
N LEU A 16 -3.86 -9.08 -5.96
CA LEU A 16 -3.06 -9.82 -4.97
C LEU A 16 -3.83 -11.05 -4.48
N GLU A 17 -3.18 -12.20 -4.56
CA GLU A 17 -3.58 -13.43 -3.87
C GLU A 17 -2.60 -13.68 -2.72
N PHE A 18 -3.13 -13.71 -1.50
CA PHE A 18 -2.33 -13.82 -0.28
C PHE A 18 -3.18 -14.38 0.85
N GLU A 19 -2.67 -15.46 1.48
CA GLU A 19 -3.35 -16.17 2.57
C GLU A 19 -2.50 -16.13 3.85
N PRO A 20 -2.47 -14.98 4.55
CA PRO A 20 -1.70 -14.83 5.78
C PRO A 20 -2.26 -15.71 6.90
N GLN A 21 -1.35 -16.33 7.65
CA GLN A 21 -1.67 -17.22 8.76
C GLN A 21 -1.59 -16.50 10.12
N HIS A 22 -0.93 -15.34 10.19
CA HIS A 22 -0.81 -14.52 11.39
C HIS A 22 -0.41 -13.07 11.03
N PHE A 23 -0.52 -12.15 11.99
CA PHE A 23 -0.25 -10.71 11.80
C PHE A 23 1.18 -10.36 11.31
N GLN A 24 2.16 -11.25 11.54
CA GLN A 24 3.55 -11.05 11.08
C GLN A 24 3.73 -11.23 9.56
N GLN A 25 2.68 -11.64 8.84
CA GLN A 25 2.67 -11.81 7.40
C GLN A 25 1.84 -10.71 6.76
N MET A 26 2.42 -10.01 5.79
CA MET A 26 1.76 -8.93 5.10
C MET A 26 2.23 -8.79 3.65
N ALA A 27 1.32 -8.41 2.76
CA ALA A 27 1.62 -8.13 1.36
C ALA A 27 0.67 -7.07 0.80
N GLY A 28 1.13 -6.26 -0.16
CA GLY A 28 0.26 -5.26 -0.79
C GLY A 28 0.97 -4.19 -1.61
N LEU A 29 0.38 -3.00 -1.62
CA LEU A 29 0.73 -1.86 -2.46
C LEU A 29 1.29 -0.71 -1.60
N VAL A 30 2.50 -0.24 -1.91
CA VAL A 30 3.21 0.77 -1.12
C VAL A 30 3.55 2.01 -1.95
N CYS A 31 3.36 3.19 -1.35
CA CYS A 31 3.97 4.44 -1.76
C CYS A 31 5.20 4.67 -0.89
N TYR A 32 6.38 4.65 -1.48
CA TYR A 32 7.65 4.55 -0.78
C TYR A 32 8.60 5.67 -1.23
N TYR A 33 9.22 6.34 -0.27
CA TYR A 33 10.34 7.24 -0.54
C TYR A 33 11.65 6.63 -0.04
N ASP A 34 11.71 6.37 1.27
CA ASP A 34 12.84 5.73 1.96
C ASP A 34 12.32 4.89 3.15
N THR A 35 13.22 4.36 3.98
CA THR A 35 12.83 3.54 5.15
C THR A 35 12.10 4.32 6.24
N GLY A 36 12.23 5.64 6.27
CA GLY A 36 11.57 6.53 7.23
C GLY A 36 10.28 7.16 6.70
N ASN A 37 9.98 7.04 5.41
CA ASN A 37 8.86 7.73 4.75
C ASN A 37 8.16 6.82 3.73
N TRP A 38 7.00 6.28 4.11
CA TRP A 38 6.19 5.41 3.27
C TRP A 38 4.74 5.29 3.78
N VAL A 39 3.83 4.90 2.88
CA VAL A 39 2.44 4.53 3.19
C VAL A 39 2.10 3.24 2.48
N TYR A 40 1.61 2.24 3.22
CA TYR A 40 1.48 0.87 2.78
C TYR A 40 0.07 0.33 3.02
N LEU A 41 -0.67 0.10 1.93
CA LEU A 41 -1.92 -0.66 1.96
C LEU A 41 -1.58 -2.14 1.94
N ARG A 42 -1.87 -2.86 3.04
CA ARG A 42 -1.50 -4.26 3.21
C ARG A 42 -2.70 -5.16 3.45
N LEU A 43 -2.62 -6.39 2.96
CA LEU A 43 -3.33 -7.53 3.52
C LEU A 43 -2.51 -8.12 4.68
N SER A 44 -3.19 -8.62 5.71
CA SER A 44 -2.61 -9.41 6.80
C SER A 44 -3.70 -10.30 7.42
N ARG A 45 -3.43 -10.84 8.62
CA ARG A 45 -4.39 -11.61 9.40
C ARG A 45 -4.56 -11.03 10.79
N ASP A 46 -5.80 -10.80 11.18
CA ASP A 46 -6.24 -10.54 12.55
C ASP A 46 -6.78 -11.82 13.17
N GLU A 47 -6.51 -12.06 14.46
CA GLU A 47 -6.91 -13.30 15.15
C GLU A 47 -8.42 -13.53 15.18
N ARG A 48 -9.23 -12.46 15.16
CA ARG A 48 -10.69 -12.53 15.24
C ARG A 48 -11.37 -12.37 13.89
N LEU A 49 -10.87 -11.48 13.05
CA LEU A 49 -11.48 -11.12 11.76
C LEU A 49 -10.99 -12.00 10.60
N GLY A 50 -9.93 -12.77 10.79
CA GLY A 50 -9.31 -13.56 9.72
C GLY A 50 -8.46 -12.66 8.82
N LYS A 51 -8.55 -12.83 7.50
CA LYS A 51 -7.84 -12.02 6.53
C LYS A 51 -8.40 -10.61 6.49
N THR A 52 -7.51 -9.65 6.66
CA THR A 52 -7.88 -8.24 6.77
C THR A 52 -6.99 -7.37 5.90
N LEU A 53 -7.46 -6.14 5.71
CA LEU A 53 -6.74 -5.08 5.04
C LEU A 53 -6.62 -3.87 5.98
N SER A 54 -5.45 -3.25 6.01
CA SER A 54 -5.21 -2.02 6.77
C SER A 54 -4.15 -1.16 6.09
N VAL A 55 -3.95 0.06 6.60
CA VAL A 55 -2.89 0.95 6.14
C VAL A 55 -1.88 1.16 7.24
N LEU A 56 -0.62 0.93 6.92
CA LEU A 56 0.53 1.28 7.75
C LEU A 56 1.17 2.54 7.17
N ALA A 57 1.69 3.41 8.02
CA ALA A 57 2.44 4.59 7.58
C ALA A 57 3.71 4.78 8.40
N CYS A 58 4.73 5.37 7.79
CA CYS A 58 5.91 5.87 8.48
C CYS A 58 6.19 7.27 7.97
N GLU A 59 6.34 8.21 8.90
CA GLU A 59 6.63 9.61 8.62
C GLU A 59 7.84 10.05 9.42
N ASN A 60 8.95 10.31 8.74
CA ASN A 60 10.24 10.65 9.34
C ASN A 60 10.66 9.69 10.48
N GLY A 61 10.42 8.39 10.28
CA GLY A 61 10.73 7.33 11.24
C GLY A 61 9.65 7.10 12.30
N ARG A 62 8.56 7.88 12.30
CA ARG A 62 7.42 7.65 13.19
C ARG A 62 6.41 6.72 12.51
N TYR A 63 6.35 5.49 13.01
CA TYR A 63 5.35 4.51 12.61
C TYR A 63 3.94 4.90 13.09
N ASP A 64 2.92 4.59 12.29
CA ASP A 64 1.51 4.81 12.60
C ASP A 64 0.59 3.79 11.89
N GLU A 65 -0.59 3.56 12.46
CA GLU A 65 -1.66 2.70 11.93
C GLU A 65 -2.96 3.51 11.78
N PRO A 66 -3.03 4.42 10.80
CA PRO A 66 -4.00 5.52 10.78
C PRO A 66 -5.47 5.12 10.64
N LEU A 67 -5.77 3.89 10.21
CA LEU A 67 -7.16 3.42 10.18
C LEU A 67 -7.70 3.11 11.59
N GLY A 68 -6.83 2.75 12.54
CA GLY A 68 -7.23 2.35 13.90
C GLY A 68 -8.07 1.07 13.97
N GLN A 69 -8.36 0.44 12.83
CA GLN A 69 -9.11 -0.80 12.72
C GLN A 69 -8.71 -1.56 11.45
N GLU A 70 -8.86 -2.87 11.50
CA GLU A 70 -8.70 -3.77 10.36
C GLU A 70 -10.01 -3.87 9.56
N LEU A 71 -9.91 -3.87 8.23
CA LEU A 71 -11.05 -4.06 7.33
C LEU A 71 -11.12 -5.55 6.93
N PRO A 72 -12.18 -6.29 7.31
CA PRO A 72 -12.27 -7.71 7.01
C PRO A 72 -12.48 -7.96 5.51
N VAL A 73 -11.66 -8.84 4.95
CA VAL A 73 -11.75 -9.32 3.56
C VAL A 73 -11.65 -10.86 3.51
N GLU A 74 -12.00 -11.52 4.61
CA GLU A 74 -12.04 -12.97 4.73
C GLU A 74 -12.93 -13.58 3.64
N GLY A 75 -12.47 -14.69 3.05
CA GLY A 75 -13.13 -15.36 1.94
C GLY A 75 -12.88 -14.77 0.54
N TRP A 76 -12.20 -13.63 0.43
CA TRP A 76 -11.84 -13.07 -0.88
C TRP A 76 -10.56 -13.74 -1.40
N GLY A 77 -10.64 -14.65 -2.36
CA GLY A 77 -9.44 -15.33 -2.89
C GLY A 77 -8.41 -14.36 -3.51
N ARG A 78 -8.90 -13.25 -4.07
CA ARG A 78 -8.09 -12.21 -4.71
C ARG A 78 -8.57 -10.84 -4.26
N VAL A 79 -7.64 -9.94 -3.97
CA VAL A 79 -7.93 -8.56 -3.59
C VAL A 79 -7.24 -7.60 -4.55
N TYR A 80 -8.01 -6.70 -5.14
CA TYR A 80 -7.51 -5.67 -6.01
C TYR A 80 -7.16 -4.44 -5.18
N LEU A 81 -5.97 -3.88 -5.38
CA LEU A 81 -5.45 -2.74 -4.63
C LEU A 81 -5.10 -1.62 -5.59
N LYS A 82 -5.42 -0.39 -5.21
CA LYS A 82 -5.22 0.80 -6.02
C LYS A 82 -4.73 1.96 -5.18
N VAL A 83 -3.87 2.79 -5.78
CA VAL A 83 -3.56 4.13 -5.29
C VAL A 83 -3.77 5.14 -6.40
N ARG A 84 -4.40 6.27 -6.06
CA ARG A 84 -4.61 7.39 -6.97
C ARG A 84 -3.95 8.65 -6.41
N PHE A 85 -3.10 9.27 -7.21
CA PHE A 85 -2.47 10.55 -6.97
C PHE A 85 -3.26 11.65 -7.69
N GLU A 86 -3.58 12.69 -6.96
CA GLU A 86 -4.29 13.89 -7.41
C GLU A 86 -3.47 15.11 -6.96
N ARG A 87 -2.29 15.25 -7.56
CA ARG A 87 -1.30 16.28 -7.29
C ARG A 87 -0.88 16.33 -5.82
N GLU A 88 -1.54 17.15 -5.02
CA GLU A 88 -1.17 17.40 -3.62
C GLU A 88 -1.55 16.27 -2.67
N ARG A 89 -2.46 15.39 -3.09
CA ARG A 89 -2.94 14.29 -2.25
C ARG A 89 -2.98 12.99 -3.01
N PHE A 90 -2.78 11.88 -2.30
CA PHE A 90 -3.12 10.55 -2.78
C PHE A 90 -4.00 9.80 -1.79
N GLY A 91 -4.61 8.72 -2.25
CA GLY A 91 -5.45 7.84 -1.44
C GLY A 91 -5.54 6.46 -2.06
N PHE A 92 -5.92 5.49 -1.24
CA PHE A 92 -6.02 4.10 -1.65
C PHE A 92 -7.48 3.66 -1.85
N ALA A 93 -7.66 2.60 -2.62
CA ALA A 93 -8.93 1.89 -2.75
C ALA A 93 -8.67 0.38 -2.91
N TYR A 94 -9.67 -0.43 -2.60
CA TYR A 94 -9.63 -1.88 -2.75
C TYR A 94 -10.91 -2.42 -3.36
N SER A 95 -10.85 -3.63 -3.93
CA SER A 95 -12.01 -4.28 -4.56
C SER A 95 -11.90 -5.80 -4.51
N ALA A 96 -13.04 -6.50 -4.47
CA ALA A 96 -13.13 -7.96 -4.58
C ALA A 96 -13.08 -8.45 -6.05
N ASN A 97 -13.44 -7.58 -6.99
CA ASN A 97 -13.68 -7.96 -8.39
C ASN A 97 -12.99 -7.04 -9.41
N GLY A 98 -12.25 -6.04 -8.94
CA GLY A 98 -11.54 -5.06 -9.79
C GLY A 98 -12.46 -4.03 -10.46
N LYS A 99 -13.76 -4.03 -10.15
CA LYS A 99 -14.77 -3.15 -10.74
C LYS A 99 -15.42 -2.24 -9.70
N ASP A 100 -15.87 -2.84 -8.60
CA ASP A 100 -16.54 -2.12 -7.51
C ASP A 100 -15.50 -1.73 -6.46
N TRP A 101 -15.05 -0.47 -6.54
CA TRP A 101 -13.95 0.05 -5.72
C TRP A 101 -14.47 0.70 -4.44
N GLN A 102 -13.91 0.28 -3.31
CA GLN A 102 -14.15 0.85 -2.00
C GLN A 102 -12.97 1.75 -1.61
N PRO A 103 -13.18 3.06 -1.43
CA PRO A 103 -12.11 3.96 -1.04
C PRO A 103 -11.71 3.70 0.42
N ILE A 104 -10.41 3.77 0.70
CA ILE A 104 -9.91 3.91 2.06
C ILE A 104 -10.16 5.37 2.49
N PRO A 105 -10.80 5.62 3.64
CA PRO A 105 -11.17 6.97 4.07
C PRO A 105 -9.98 7.79 4.62
N LEU A 106 -8.81 7.65 3.99
CA LEU A 106 -7.57 8.34 4.33
C LEU A 106 -6.99 9.02 3.09
N ARG A 107 -6.53 10.26 3.28
CA ARG A 107 -5.87 11.06 2.24
C ARG A 107 -4.53 11.56 2.76
N TYR A 108 -3.49 11.34 1.99
CA TYR A 108 -2.12 11.65 2.38
C TYR A 108 -1.60 12.81 1.54
N PRO A 109 -0.94 13.81 2.14
CA PRO A 109 -0.25 14.84 1.37
C PRO A 109 0.94 14.24 0.62
N THR A 110 0.99 14.41 -0.70
CA THR A 110 2.05 13.86 -1.55
C THR A 110 3.43 14.41 -1.19
N TYR A 111 3.52 15.67 -0.75
CA TYR A 111 4.79 16.30 -0.38
C TYR A 111 5.53 15.56 0.74
N LYS A 112 4.83 14.75 1.55
CA LYS A 112 5.47 13.94 2.60
C LYS A 112 6.39 12.84 2.06
N LEU A 113 6.32 12.56 0.76
CA LEU A 113 7.17 11.59 0.05
C LEU A 113 8.09 12.30 -0.96
N SER A 114 8.63 13.47 -0.60
CA SER A 114 9.53 14.26 -1.46
C SER A 114 10.92 14.49 -0.84
N ASP A 115 11.86 14.90 -1.69
CA ASP A 115 13.24 15.22 -1.29
C ASP A 115 13.30 16.37 -0.26
N GLU A 116 12.36 17.32 -0.32
CA GLU A 116 12.32 18.48 0.58
C GLU A 116 11.76 18.16 1.97
N TYR A 117 10.92 17.13 2.10
CA TYR A 117 10.27 16.79 3.37
C TYR A 117 11.03 15.72 4.16
N CYS A 118 11.55 14.71 3.47
CA CYS A 118 12.15 13.55 4.12
C CYS A 118 13.48 13.92 4.78
N ARG A 119 13.71 13.44 6.01
CA ARG A 119 14.95 13.72 6.75
C ARG A 119 16.19 13.25 6.00
N GLY A 120 17.16 14.15 5.86
CA GLY A 120 18.44 13.88 5.20
C GLY A 120 18.57 14.67 3.91
N LEU A 121 19.50 14.27 3.05
CA LEU A 121 19.59 14.79 1.70
C LEU A 121 18.79 13.87 0.78
N GLY A 122 17.75 14.41 0.14
CA GLY A 122 16.92 13.68 -0.82
C GLY A 122 17.56 13.66 -2.22
N PHE A 123 17.58 12.49 -2.86
CA PHE A 123 18.18 12.29 -4.18
C PHE A 123 17.37 11.32 -5.05
N THR A 124 16.11 11.03 -4.70
CA THR A 124 15.34 9.93 -5.31
C THR A 124 13.99 10.40 -5.82
N GLY A 125 13.02 10.58 -4.92
CA GLY A 125 11.61 10.79 -5.23
C GLY A 125 10.74 9.56 -4.97
N THR A 126 9.42 9.74 -5.07
CA THR A 126 8.43 8.70 -4.73
C THR A 126 8.43 7.51 -5.69
N PHE A 127 8.35 6.31 -5.13
CA PHE A 127 8.13 5.04 -5.82
C PHE A 127 6.78 4.42 -5.43
N LEU A 128 6.17 3.74 -6.39
CA LEU A 128 4.99 2.89 -6.20
C LEU A 128 5.42 1.44 -6.36
N GLY A 129 5.13 0.60 -5.38
CA GLY A 129 5.69 -0.74 -5.32
C GLY A 129 4.76 -1.82 -4.80
N LEU A 130 5.13 -3.05 -5.14
CA LEU A 130 4.59 -4.28 -4.60
C LEU A 130 5.59 -4.84 -3.61
N CYS A 131 5.11 -5.19 -2.42
CA CYS A 131 5.95 -5.77 -1.38
C CYS A 131 5.21 -6.87 -0.61
N ALA A 132 6.00 -7.78 -0.07
CA ALA A 132 5.57 -8.85 0.81
C ALA A 132 6.63 -9.01 1.90
N GLN A 133 6.18 -9.14 3.14
CA GLN A 133 6.99 -9.30 4.32
C GLN A 133 6.44 -10.46 5.13
N ASP A 134 7.32 -11.40 5.47
CA ASP A 134 7.02 -12.46 6.43
C ASP A 134 8.05 -12.38 7.55
N LEU A 135 7.65 -11.78 8.67
CA LEU A 135 8.52 -11.54 9.82
C LEU A 135 8.72 -12.80 10.67
N SER A 136 7.96 -13.87 10.45
CA SER A 136 8.16 -15.16 11.14
C SER A 136 9.28 -15.99 10.49
N GLY A 137 9.67 -15.63 9.26
CA GLY A 137 10.67 -16.37 8.49
C GLY A 137 10.11 -17.59 7.76
N ALA A 138 8.80 -17.82 7.78
CA ALA A 138 8.15 -18.92 7.05
C ALA A 138 8.19 -18.75 5.52
N ARG A 139 8.55 -17.54 5.04
CA ARG A 139 8.67 -17.18 3.61
C ARG A 139 7.37 -17.42 2.85
N LEU A 140 6.25 -17.03 3.46
CA LEU A 140 4.95 -17.06 2.79
C LEU A 140 5.01 -16.23 1.50
N HIS A 141 4.54 -16.82 0.40
CA HIS A 141 4.49 -16.16 -0.90
C HIS A 141 3.26 -15.25 -0.99
N ALA A 142 3.38 -14.24 -1.84
CA ALA A 142 2.30 -13.34 -2.22
C ALA A 142 2.33 -13.20 -3.74
N ASP A 143 1.23 -13.58 -4.39
CA ASP A 143 1.17 -13.64 -5.84
C ASP A 143 0.45 -12.39 -6.37
N PHE A 144 1.16 -11.65 -7.23
CA PHE A 144 0.66 -10.44 -7.85
C PHE A 144 0.50 -10.68 -9.35
N ASP A 145 -0.75 -10.69 -9.82
CA ASP A 145 -1.06 -10.99 -11.23
C ASP A 145 -0.53 -9.95 -12.21
N TYR A 146 -0.57 -8.67 -11.82
CA TYR A 146 -0.19 -7.56 -12.67
C TYR A 146 0.20 -6.34 -11.84
N PHE A 147 0.90 -5.41 -12.48
CA PHE A 147 1.09 -4.06 -11.95
C PHE A 147 0.85 -3.05 -13.07
N THR A 148 -0.21 -2.25 -12.94
CA THR A 148 -0.48 -1.17 -13.88
C THR A 148 -0.11 0.18 -13.28
N TYR A 149 0.32 1.09 -14.14
CA TYR A 149 0.55 2.48 -13.82
C TYR A 149 0.09 3.32 -15.01
N ARG A 150 -0.79 4.28 -14.77
CA ARG A 150 -1.36 5.12 -15.81
C ARG A 150 -1.32 6.59 -15.36
N PRO A 151 -0.82 7.51 -16.18
CA PRO A 151 -1.09 8.93 -15.97
C PRO A 151 -2.60 9.18 -16.09
N LEU A 152 -3.09 10.17 -15.33
CA LEU A 152 -4.46 10.66 -15.43
C LEU A 152 -4.43 12.07 -16.05
N GLU A 153 -5.46 12.41 -16.81
CA GLU A 153 -5.66 13.75 -17.37
C GLU A 153 -6.06 14.78 -16.29
#